data_AF-A0A2V8MG31-F1
#
_entry.id   AF-A0A2V8MG31-F1
#
_cell.length_a   1.000
_cell.length_b   1.000
_cell.length_c   1.000
_cell.angle_alpha   90.00
_cell.angle_beta   90.00
_cell.angle_gamma   90.00
#
_symmetry.space_group_name_H-M   'P 1'
#
loop_
_entity.id
_entity.type
_entity.pdbx_description
1 polymer ?
#
loop_
_entity_poly.entity_id
_entity_poly.type
_entity_poly.pdbx_seq_one_letter_code
_entity_poly.pdbx_strand_id
1 'polypeptide(L)'
;MLDVTLPARFLLPSLGAVVFAVTLCQVLFLSQGAQALFRDSDTGWHVRNGEAILQNFALPRVDHFSYTREGQRWFAWEWLSDAAFGGAYRVAGLAGVALLAALAIALTAWGVARLSLSLGGNLFFTAAAVVVLLGTTGIHWLARPHVFSWLLALMFLSIAEHARRGRTRWLYALPVVACVWANVHGSFLLGPAMLFTYVIGEWFTNFAVNVSTNELGTPSRIPLFGKGGVAAPSIKMFRRHLIWRGRGGSFKQPKNFSTNTTPSAPSEVASQHLLDGAATPPQLRRGLASAELVPQPRLVTQPIALTALLSLLATFINPYGWRLHEHVFTYLQTDYLMDHISEFRSFSFHSPGAYYVELFFVIAVLGVIALLRQRAFGPALLAMAMLHISLYSARHIPTAAVLLIPLAVAALTREAREFHRLHTFLDYSDRIRAIDRRVLGIVPIAVVLIGTIAGVTMLARAGSIEFNPNVFPVEAANFLERNNLNARVFSKDQWGGYLIFRFQGRTKVFIDGRSDFYGQQLLEAYAEIADVKPAWNVVLKQYNVGLVLIPPEHALASALQLSADWKRIYSDHVAAIFERVG
;
A
#
# COMPACT_ATOMS: atom_id res chain seq x y z
N MET A 1 -29.72 10.76 22.34
CA MET A 1 -29.08 9.96 21.27
C MET A 1 -30.05 9.96 20.09
N LEU A 2 -29.72 10.60 18.97
CA LEU A 2 -30.61 10.66 17.80
C LEU A 2 -30.80 9.24 17.24
N ASP A 3 -32.04 8.76 17.20
CA ASP A 3 -32.36 7.48 16.59
C ASP A 3 -32.46 7.67 15.08
N VAL A 4 -31.56 7.03 14.32
CA VAL A 4 -31.59 7.12 12.86
C VAL A 4 -32.72 6.20 12.40
N THR A 5 -33.79 6.80 11.87
CA THR A 5 -34.95 6.08 11.35
C THR A 5 -34.51 5.05 10.31
N LEU A 6 -35.21 3.91 10.24
CA LEU A 6 -34.92 2.85 9.26
C LEU A 6 -34.69 3.40 7.83
N PRO A 7 -35.54 4.27 7.26
CA PRO A 7 -35.31 4.84 5.93
C PRO A 7 -34.03 5.69 5.87
N ALA A 8 -33.73 6.48 6.89
CA ALA A 8 -32.53 7.31 6.93
C ALA A 8 -31.22 6.48 6.93
N ARG A 9 -31.24 5.25 7.46
CA ARG A 9 -30.08 4.34 7.42
C ARG A 9 -29.70 3.93 5.99
N PHE A 10 -30.68 3.85 5.08
CA PHE A 10 -30.45 3.48 3.68
C PHE A 10 -30.17 4.68 2.77
N LEU A 11 -30.83 5.82 3.05
CA LEU A 11 -30.79 7.02 2.22
C LEU A 11 -29.57 7.92 2.46
N LEU A 12 -29.09 8.03 3.70
CA LEU A 12 -27.92 8.87 3.99
C LEU A 12 -26.62 8.20 3.51
N PRO A 13 -25.67 8.94 2.93
CA PRO A 13 -24.37 8.38 2.58
C PRO A 13 -23.51 8.23 3.83
N SER A 14 -22.92 7.04 4.02
CA SER A 14 -21.83 6.87 4.98
C SER A 14 -20.55 7.52 4.44
N LEU A 15 -19.60 7.89 5.31
CA LEU A 15 -18.28 8.39 4.87
C LEU A 15 -17.61 7.39 3.93
N GLY A 16 -17.74 6.09 4.22
CA GLY A 16 -17.26 5.04 3.33
C GLY A 16 -17.89 5.15 1.93
N ALA A 17 -19.22 5.28 1.85
CA ALA A 17 -19.92 5.45 0.57
C ALA A 17 -19.44 6.70 -0.19
N VAL A 18 -19.19 7.81 0.51
CA VAL A 18 -18.64 9.03 -0.10
C VAL A 18 -17.24 8.79 -0.64
N VAL A 19 -16.34 8.17 0.15
CA VAL A 19 -14.98 7.84 -0.30
C VAL A 19 -15.00 6.93 -1.52
N PHE A 20 -15.85 5.90 -1.51
CA PHE A 20 -16.04 4.99 -2.64
C PHE A 20 -16.49 5.76 -3.89
N ALA A 21 -17.53 6.58 -3.76
CA ALA A 21 -18.10 7.33 -4.88
C ALA A 21 -17.13 8.36 -5.47
N VAL A 22 -16.46 9.13 -4.60
CA VAL A 22 -15.46 10.14 -5.02
C VAL A 22 -14.29 9.45 -5.71
N THR A 23 -13.79 8.34 -5.15
CA THR A 23 -12.68 7.60 -5.77
C THR A 23 -13.09 7.04 -7.13
N LEU A 24 -14.26 6.42 -7.24
CA LEU A 24 -14.77 5.87 -8.50
C LEU A 24 -14.93 6.97 -9.57
N CYS A 25 -15.48 8.12 -9.16
CA CYS A 25 -15.62 9.27 -10.05
C CYS A 25 -14.27 9.84 -10.48
N GLN A 26 -13.31 9.95 -9.56
CA GLN A 26 -11.97 10.45 -9.84
C GLN A 26 -11.20 9.53 -10.79
N VAL A 27 -11.29 8.22 -10.59
CA VAL A 27 -10.58 7.23 -11.42
C VAL A 27 -11.16 7.14 -12.83
N LEU A 28 -12.48 7.33 -13.01
CA LEU A 28 -13.12 7.14 -14.31
C LEU A 28 -13.35 8.44 -15.09
N PHE A 29 -13.83 9.49 -14.42
CA PHE A 29 -14.39 10.67 -15.10
C PHE A 29 -13.51 11.92 -14.98
N LEU A 30 -12.68 12.04 -13.95
CA LEU A 30 -11.82 13.21 -13.77
C LEU A 30 -10.46 13.02 -14.43
N SER A 31 -9.89 14.11 -14.97
CA SER A 31 -8.54 14.13 -15.55
C SER A 31 -8.29 13.02 -16.58
N GLN A 32 -9.28 12.71 -17.43
CA GLN A 32 -9.21 11.62 -18.42
C GLN A 32 -8.96 10.24 -17.78
N GLY A 33 -9.45 10.04 -16.55
CA GLY A 33 -9.12 8.88 -15.71
C GLY A 33 -9.34 7.52 -16.36
N ALA A 34 -10.47 7.31 -17.05
CA ALA A 34 -10.73 6.05 -17.75
C ALA A 34 -9.68 5.73 -18.82
N GLN A 35 -9.17 6.75 -19.53
CA GLN A 35 -8.08 6.60 -20.49
C GLN A 35 -6.73 6.42 -19.78
N ALA A 36 -6.51 7.15 -18.68
CA ALA A 36 -5.29 7.09 -17.89
C ALA A 36 -5.02 5.70 -17.26
N LEU A 37 -6.07 4.89 -17.05
CA LEU A 37 -5.92 3.48 -16.65
C LEU A 37 -5.16 2.63 -17.69
N PHE A 38 -5.13 3.07 -18.95
CA PHE A 38 -4.47 2.42 -20.09
C PHE A 38 -3.21 3.16 -20.54
N ARG A 39 -2.62 4.02 -19.70
CA ARG A 39 -1.36 4.72 -20.02
C ARG A 39 -0.13 3.80 -20.11
N ASP A 40 -0.31 2.54 -19.78
CA ASP A 40 0.71 1.50 -19.82
C ASP A 40 0.28 0.35 -20.76
N SER A 41 1.25 -0.22 -21.49
CA SER A 41 0.98 -1.27 -22.47
C SER A 41 0.59 -2.61 -21.89
N ASP A 42 0.93 -2.92 -20.65
CA ASP A 42 0.85 -4.30 -20.13
C ASP A 42 -0.58 -4.78 -20.01
N THR A 43 -1.51 -3.85 -19.76
CA THR A 43 -2.95 -4.10 -19.86
C THR A 43 -3.30 -4.88 -21.13
N GLY A 44 -2.65 -4.54 -22.24
CA GLY A 44 -2.92 -5.11 -23.54
C GLY A 44 -2.65 -6.62 -23.61
N TRP A 45 -1.51 -7.09 -23.09
CA TRP A 45 -1.20 -8.52 -23.10
C TRP A 45 -1.98 -9.27 -22.00
N HIS A 46 -2.25 -8.66 -20.84
CA HIS A 46 -3.10 -9.25 -19.80
C HIS A 46 -4.51 -9.58 -20.34
N VAL A 47 -5.11 -8.63 -21.07
CA VAL A 47 -6.43 -8.82 -21.70
C VAL A 47 -6.39 -9.97 -22.71
N ARG A 48 -5.40 -10.00 -23.60
CA ARG A 48 -5.28 -11.06 -24.63
C ARG A 48 -4.98 -12.42 -24.03
N ASN A 49 -4.15 -12.48 -22.99
CA ASN A 49 -3.89 -13.71 -22.26
C ASN A 49 -5.17 -14.23 -21.59
N GLY A 50 -5.94 -13.34 -20.97
CA GLY A 50 -7.24 -13.63 -20.39
C GLY A 50 -8.26 -14.18 -21.37
N GLU A 51 -8.38 -13.55 -22.55
CA GLU A 51 -9.23 -14.06 -23.61
C GLU A 51 -8.82 -15.47 -24.07
N ALA A 52 -7.51 -15.71 -24.26
CA ALA A 52 -7.00 -17.01 -24.64
C ALA A 52 -7.29 -18.09 -23.58
N ILE A 53 -7.14 -17.78 -22.29
CA ILE A 53 -7.49 -18.68 -21.17
C ILE A 53 -8.99 -19.02 -21.22
N LEU A 54 -9.85 -18.01 -21.38
CA LEU A 54 -11.31 -18.19 -21.41
C LEU A 54 -11.82 -18.88 -22.69
N GLN A 55 -11.09 -18.79 -23.80
CA GLN A 55 -11.43 -19.46 -25.05
C GLN A 55 -11.01 -20.93 -25.04
N ASN A 56 -9.79 -21.21 -24.58
CA ASN A 56 -9.20 -22.54 -24.63
C ASN A 56 -9.46 -23.39 -23.38
N PHE A 57 -9.97 -22.77 -22.30
CA PHE A 57 -10.09 -23.38 -20.97
C PHE A 57 -8.76 -24.00 -20.49
N ALA A 58 -7.64 -23.38 -20.89
CA ALA A 58 -6.30 -23.88 -20.65
C ALA A 58 -5.36 -22.72 -20.30
N LEU A 59 -4.45 -22.99 -19.36
CA LEU A 59 -3.41 -22.04 -18.98
C LEU A 59 -2.27 -22.08 -20.00
N PRO A 60 -1.82 -20.92 -20.51
CA PRO A 60 -0.66 -20.86 -21.38
C PRO A 60 0.57 -21.30 -20.60
N ARG A 61 1.28 -22.29 -21.15
CA ARG A 61 2.54 -22.81 -20.59
C ARG A 61 3.76 -22.34 -21.38
N VAL A 62 3.53 -21.78 -22.56
CA VAL A 62 4.56 -21.28 -23.45
C VAL A 62 4.19 -19.90 -23.97
N ASP A 63 5.19 -19.13 -24.37
CA ASP A 63 4.97 -17.82 -24.96
C ASP A 63 4.48 -17.91 -26.40
N HIS A 64 3.49 -17.07 -26.70
CA HIS A 64 2.90 -16.90 -28.01
C HIS A 64 2.92 -15.45 -28.48
N PHE A 65 3.51 -14.51 -27.73
CA PHE A 65 3.46 -13.09 -28.06
C PHE A 65 4.77 -12.56 -28.64
N SER A 66 5.91 -13.09 -28.22
CA SER A 66 7.22 -12.65 -28.70
C SER A 66 7.88 -13.66 -29.61
N TYR A 67 8.56 -13.18 -30.65
CA TYR A 67 9.30 -14.06 -31.57
C TYR A 67 10.71 -14.39 -31.04
N THR A 68 11.21 -13.62 -30.08
CA THR A 68 12.52 -13.83 -29.45
C THR A 68 12.50 -14.97 -28.43
N ARG A 69 11.32 -15.27 -27.88
CA ARG A 69 11.09 -16.36 -26.91
C ARG A 69 9.90 -17.25 -27.31
N GLU A 70 9.57 -17.32 -28.60
CA GLU A 70 8.43 -18.10 -29.08
C GLU A 70 8.53 -19.58 -28.66
N GLY A 71 7.47 -20.12 -28.08
CA GLY A 71 7.42 -21.51 -27.61
C GLY A 71 8.21 -21.80 -26.33
N GLN A 72 8.91 -20.81 -25.76
CA GLN A 72 9.62 -20.97 -24.48
C GLN A 72 8.63 -21.00 -23.32
N ARG A 73 8.99 -21.70 -22.23
CA ARG A 73 8.12 -21.84 -21.06
C ARG A 73 7.88 -20.51 -20.37
N TRP A 74 6.61 -20.15 -20.20
CA TRP A 74 6.19 -18.93 -19.51
C TRP A 74 5.35 -19.27 -18.27
N PHE A 75 5.64 -18.60 -17.16
CA PHE A 75 4.85 -18.66 -15.94
C PHE A 75 3.79 -17.56 -15.94
N ALA A 76 2.60 -17.86 -16.43
CA ALA A 76 1.44 -16.96 -16.30
C ALA A 76 0.92 -16.97 -14.86
N TRP A 77 1.67 -16.36 -13.92
CA TRP A 77 1.36 -16.33 -12.49
C TRP A 77 0.17 -15.42 -12.12
N GLU A 78 -0.31 -14.63 -13.08
CA GLU A 78 -1.40 -13.66 -12.96
C GLU A 78 -2.65 -14.12 -13.74
N TRP A 79 -2.73 -15.43 -14.02
CA TRP A 79 -3.76 -15.98 -14.89
C TRP A 79 -5.20 -15.70 -14.42
N LEU A 80 -5.44 -15.61 -13.10
CA LEU A 80 -6.80 -15.37 -12.59
C LEU A 80 -7.23 -13.92 -12.80
N SER A 81 -6.32 -12.97 -12.61
CA SER A 81 -6.58 -11.57 -12.97
C SER A 81 -6.67 -11.38 -14.48
N ASP A 82 -5.85 -12.09 -15.26
CA ASP A 82 -5.92 -12.06 -16.71
C ASP A 82 -7.29 -12.54 -17.18
N ALA A 83 -7.75 -13.69 -16.68
CA ALA A 83 -9.09 -14.21 -16.96
C ALA A 83 -10.20 -13.21 -16.56
N ALA A 84 -10.05 -12.51 -15.44
CA ALA A 84 -11.00 -11.47 -15.04
C ALA A 84 -11.00 -10.27 -16.01
N PHE A 85 -9.84 -9.80 -16.44
CA PHE A 85 -9.71 -8.73 -17.43
C PHE A 85 -10.20 -9.15 -18.82
N GLY A 86 -9.86 -10.35 -19.29
CA GLY A 86 -10.36 -10.91 -20.53
C GLY A 86 -11.88 -11.09 -20.51
N GLY A 87 -12.45 -11.52 -19.37
CA GLY A 87 -13.89 -11.62 -19.18
C GLY A 87 -14.57 -10.25 -19.24
N ALA A 88 -14.03 -9.26 -18.53
CA ALA A 88 -14.53 -7.89 -18.56
C ALA A 88 -14.46 -7.28 -19.96
N TYR A 89 -13.38 -7.56 -20.69
CA TYR A 89 -13.20 -7.16 -22.07
C TYR A 89 -14.22 -7.80 -23.02
N ARG A 90 -14.53 -9.09 -22.86
CA ARG A 90 -15.57 -9.77 -23.67
C ARG A 90 -16.97 -9.21 -23.44
N VAL A 91 -17.26 -8.66 -22.26
CA VAL A 91 -18.57 -8.09 -21.92
C VAL A 91 -18.74 -6.67 -22.45
N ALA A 92 -17.74 -5.80 -22.27
CA ALA A 92 -17.87 -4.37 -22.56
C ALA A 92 -16.60 -3.71 -23.14
N GLY A 93 -15.70 -4.49 -23.74
CA GLY A 93 -14.43 -3.99 -24.27
C GLY A 93 -13.54 -3.36 -23.19
N LEU A 94 -12.73 -2.36 -23.57
CA LEU A 94 -11.86 -1.64 -22.63
C LEU A 94 -12.67 -0.92 -21.53
N ALA A 95 -13.94 -0.57 -21.78
CA ALA A 95 -14.81 0.01 -20.77
C ALA A 95 -15.09 -0.95 -19.60
N GLY A 96 -15.25 -2.24 -19.89
CA GLY A 96 -15.39 -3.28 -18.87
C GLY A 96 -14.12 -3.44 -18.03
N VAL A 97 -12.96 -3.42 -18.69
CA VAL A 97 -11.64 -3.49 -18.03
C VAL A 97 -11.42 -2.27 -17.13
N ALA A 98 -11.71 -1.07 -17.62
CA ALA A 98 -11.62 0.17 -16.86
C ALA A 98 -12.52 0.14 -15.62
N LEU A 99 -13.77 -0.30 -15.78
CA LEU A 99 -14.73 -0.40 -14.68
C LEU A 99 -14.24 -1.40 -13.62
N LEU A 100 -13.74 -2.56 -14.02
CA LEU A 100 -13.23 -3.57 -13.09
C LEU A 100 -12.04 -3.04 -12.27
N ALA A 101 -11.07 -2.41 -12.93
CA ALA A 101 -9.91 -1.81 -12.25
C ALA A 101 -10.34 -0.66 -11.33
N ALA A 102 -11.23 0.23 -11.79
CA ALA A 102 -11.72 1.35 -11.00
C ALA A 102 -12.52 0.90 -9.77
N LEU A 103 -13.33 -0.15 -9.89
CA LEU A 103 -14.02 -0.77 -8.75
C LEU A 103 -13.03 -1.32 -7.73
N ALA A 104 -11.95 -1.98 -8.17
CA ALA A 104 -10.93 -2.50 -7.25
C ALA A 104 -10.21 -1.36 -6.50
N ILE A 105 -9.88 -0.26 -7.19
CA ILE A 105 -9.26 0.93 -6.58
C ILE A 105 -10.23 1.60 -5.60
N ALA A 106 -11.49 1.81 -6.00
CA ALA A 106 -12.51 2.43 -5.15
C ALA A 106 -12.84 1.59 -3.90
N LEU A 107 -12.91 0.26 -4.04
CA LEU A 107 -13.06 -0.66 -2.91
C LEU A 107 -11.84 -0.62 -1.98
N THR A 108 -10.64 -0.41 -2.51
CA THR A 108 -9.42 -0.27 -1.70
C THR A 108 -9.49 1.01 -0.88
N ALA A 109 -9.78 2.16 -1.49
CA ALA A 109 -9.90 3.44 -0.79
C ALA A 109 -11.02 3.40 0.26
N TRP A 110 -12.18 2.82 -0.08
CA TRP A 110 -13.26 2.55 0.86
C TRP A 110 -12.79 1.70 2.04
N GLY A 111 -12.11 0.59 1.76
CA GLY A 111 -11.61 -0.33 2.77
C GLY A 111 -10.60 0.35 3.70
N VAL A 112 -9.71 1.20 3.16
CA VAL A 112 -8.74 1.96 3.96
C VAL A 112 -9.48 2.90 4.90
N ALA A 113 -10.43 3.70 4.39
CA ALA A 113 -11.22 4.59 5.22
C ALA A 113 -11.99 3.83 6.32
N ARG A 114 -12.62 2.70 5.97
CA ARG A 114 -13.36 1.85 6.91
C ARG A 114 -12.43 1.24 7.95
N LEU A 115 -11.25 0.78 7.56
CA LEU A 115 -10.26 0.23 8.46
C LEU A 115 -9.76 1.33 9.41
N SER A 116 -9.28 2.48 8.91
CA SER A 116 -8.84 3.64 9.69
C SER A 116 -9.84 3.98 10.79
N LEU A 117 -11.11 4.12 10.42
CA LEU A 117 -12.18 4.38 11.37
C LEU A 117 -12.30 3.22 12.34
N SER A 118 -12.53 1.98 11.89
CA SER A 118 -12.67 0.80 12.77
C SER A 118 -11.52 0.66 13.79
N LEU A 119 -10.32 1.11 13.41
CA LEU A 119 -9.13 1.09 14.26
C LEU A 119 -9.11 2.14 15.38
N GLY A 120 -10.06 3.07 15.38
CA GLY A 120 -10.13 4.17 16.35
C GLY A 120 -9.75 5.53 15.74
N GLY A 121 -9.49 5.59 14.44
CA GLY A 121 -9.14 6.82 13.74
C GLY A 121 -10.22 7.89 13.82
N ASN A 122 -9.78 9.14 13.90
CA ASN A 122 -10.62 10.32 13.82
C ASN A 122 -11.16 10.48 12.39
N LEU A 123 -12.40 10.96 12.26
CA LEU A 123 -13.10 11.11 10.98
C LEU A 123 -12.35 12.06 10.04
N PHE A 124 -11.94 13.22 10.54
CA PHE A 124 -11.28 14.26 9.75
C PHE A 124 -9.84 13.87 9.39
N PHE A 125 -9.11 13.22 10.31
CA PHE A 125 -7.79 12.67 9.99
C PHE A 125 -7.89 11.58 8.93
N THR A 126 -8.93 10.74 8.99
CA THR A 126 -9.20 9.74 7.96
C THR A 126 -9.51 10.40 6.62
N ALA A 127 -10.37 11.41 6.59
CA ALA A 127 -10.72 12.12 5.36
C ALA A 127 -9.50 12.80 4.72
N ALA A 128 -8.67 13.49 5.51
CA ALA A 128 -7.43 14.09 5.04
C ALA A 128 -6.44 13.04 4.52
N ALA A 129 -6.25 11.94 5.26
CA ALA A 129 -5.35 10.86 4.85
C ALA A 129 -5.85 10.12 3.59
N VAL A 130 -7.17 10.05 3.34
CA VAL A 130 -7.72 9.51 2.09
C VAL A 130 -7.35 10.38 0.89
N VAL A 131 -7.34 11.71 1.03
CA VAL A 131 -6.85 12.59 -0.06
C VAL A 131 -5.39 12.28 -0.39
N VAL A 132 -4.57 12.09 0.66
CA VAL A 132 -3.16 11.69 0.50
C VAL A 132 -3.04 10.31 -0.13
N LEU A 133 -3.87 9.34 0.28
CA LEU A 133 -3.94 8.00 -0.31
C LEU A 133 -4.23 8.07 -1.81
N LEU A 134 -5.23 8.83 -2.22
CA LEU A 134 -5.63 8.92 -3.63
C LEU A 134 -4.54 9.57 -4.48
N GLY A 135 -3.91 10.65 -3.99
CA GLY A 135 -2.78 11.27 -4.68
C GLY A 135 -1.56 10.34 -4.76
N THR A 136 -1.26 9.62 -3.68
CA THR A 136 -0.10 8.70 -3.59
C THR A 136 -0.30 7.47 -4.47
N THR A 137 -1.48 6.85 -4.44
CA THR A 137 -1.78 5.66 -5.25
C THR A 137 -2.00 6.00 -6.73
N GLY A 138 -2.37 7.25 -7.04
CA GLY A 138 -2.59 7.76 -8.40
C GLY A 138 -1.36 7.64 -9.32
N ILE A 139 -0.16 7.57 -8.77
CA ILE A 139 1.07 7.29 -9.54
C ILE A 139 1.03 5.93 -10.24
N HIS A 140 0.19 5.00 -9.78
CA HIS A 140 0.11 3.64 -10.28
C HIS A 140 -1.34 3.12 -10.42
N TRP A 141 -2.30 4.01 -10.68
CA TRP A 141 -3.63 3.62 -11.17
C TRP A 141 -3.53 3.14 -12.62
N LEU A 142 -3.45 1.83 -12.79
CA LEU A 142 -3.37 1.14 -14.08
C LEU A 142 -4.31 -0.06 -14.04
N ALA A 143 -4.86 -0.44 -15.19
CA ALA A 143 -5.64 -1.66 -15.35
C ALA A 143 -4.74 -2.91 -15.40
N ARG A 144 -4.01 -3.13 -14.31
CA ARG A 144 -3.06 -4.23 -14.10
C ARG A 144 -3.42 -5.04 -12.85
N PRO A 145 -2.94 -6.30 -12.70
CA PRO A 145 -3.32 -7.18 -11.59
C PRO A 145 -3.01 -6.65 -10.17
N HIS A 146 -2.07 -5.73 -10.01
CA HIS A 146 -1.69 -5.20 -8.70
C HIS A 146 -2.83 -4.48 -7.97
N VAL A 147 -3.83 -3.93 -8.67
CA VAL A 147 -4.98 -3.26 -8.04
C VAL A 147 -5.82 -4.24 -7.20
N PHE A 148 -5.89 -5.51 -7.60
CA PHE A 148 -6.54 -6.56 -6.81
C PHE A 148 -5.69 -6.93 -5.59
N SER A 149 -4.37 -6.88 -5.71
CA SER A 149 -3.46 -7.13 -4.59
C SER A 149 -3.63 -6.12 -3.46
N TRP A 150 -3.95 -4.85 -3.76
CA TRP A 150 -4.23 -3.86 -2.73
C TRP A 150 -5.43 -4.25 -1.86
N LEU A 151 -6.50 -4.77 -2.46
CA LEU A 151 -7.67 -5.29 -1.74
C LEU A 151 -7.30 -6.48 -0.86
N LEU A 152 -6.56 -7.44 -1.41
CA LEU A 152 -6.17 -8.66 -0.70
C LEU A 152 -5.22 -8.33 0.46
N ALA A 153 -4.24 -7.44 0.24
CA ALA A 153 -3.33 -6.95 1.28
C ALA A 153 -4.07 -6.25 2.42
N LEU A 154 -5.01 -5.37 2.06
CA LEU A 154 -5.84 -4.66 3.03
C LEU A 154 -6.76 -5.60 3.82
N MET A 155 -7.27 -6.66 3.20
CA MET A 155 -8.05 -7.68 3.87
C MET A 155 -7.21 -8.46 4.89
N PHE A 156 -5.97 -8.84 4.52
CA PHE A 156 -5.01 -9.42 5.46
C PHE A 156 -4.77 -8.52 6.67
N LEU A 157 -4.45 -7.25 6.42
CA LEU A 157 -4.22 -6.27 7.48
C LEU A 157 -5.45 -6.08 8.37
N SER A 158 -6.62 -5.93 7.76
CA SER A 158 -7.89 -5.73 8.47
C SER A 158 -8.18 -6.90 9.40
N ILE A 159 -8.04 -8.14 8.92
CA ILE A 159 -8.29 -9.34 9.72
C ILE A 159 -7.24 -9.46 10.85
N ALA A 160 -5.97 -9.20 10.57
CA ALA A 160 -4.90 -9.23 11.57
C ALA A 160 -5.14 -8.20 12.70
N GLU A 161 -5.50 -6.97 12.36
CA GLU A 161 -5.81 -5.92 13.34
C GLU A 161 -7.06 -6.21 14.18
N HIS A 162 -8.09 -6.78 13.58
CA HIS A 162 -9.29 -7.18 14.32
C HIS A 162 -9.01 -8.39 15.22
N ALA A 163 -8.15 -9.32 14.80
CA ALA A 163 -7.73 -10.45 15.61
C ALA A 163 -6.97 -10.02 16.87
N ARG A 164 -6.06 -9.04 16.77
CA ARG A 164 -5.38 -8.43 17.93
C ARG A 164 -6.34 -7.84 18.97
N ARG A 165 -7.57 -7.54 18.58
CA ARG A 165 -8.64 -7.02 19.44
C ARG A 165 -9.62 -8.10 19.90
N GLY A 166 -9.25 -9.37 19.75
CA GLY A 166 -10.03 -10.53 20.18
C GLY A 166 -10.95 -11.15 19.13
N ARG A 167 -11.03 -10.60 17.90
CA ARG A 167 -11.90 -11.14 16.83
C ARG A 167 -11.15 -12.13 15.94
N THR A 168 -10.84 -13.30 16.46
CA THR A 168 -9.98 -14.30 15.79
C THR A 168 -10.69 -15.14 14.73
N ARG A 169 -12.04 -15.20 14.73
CA ARG A 169 -12.82 -16.10 13.84
C ARG A 169 -12.45 -16.01 12.36
N TRP A 170 -12.09 -14.81 11.89
CA TRP A 170 -11.81 -14.55 10.48
C TRP A 170 -10.36 -14.85 10.08
N LEU A 171 -9.45 -15.10 11.04
CA LEU A 171 -8.06 -15.47 10.74
C LEU A 171 -8.00 -16.71 9.85
N TYR A 172 -8.83 -17.72 10.12
CA TYR A 172 -8.85 -18.97 9.37
C TYR A 172 -9.38 -18.83 7.93
N ALA A 173 -9.89 -17.66 7.53
CA ALA A 173 -10.19 -17.36 6.13
C ALA A 173 -8.94 -16.94 5.33
N LEU A 174 -7.89 -16.42 5.99
CA LEU A 174 -6.69 -15.90 5.33
C LEU A 174 -5.91 -16.94 4.51
N PRO A 175 -5.89 -18.25 4.84
CA PRO A 175 -5.29 -19.24 3.96
C PRO A 175 -6.01 -19.34 2.60
N VAL A 176 -7.34 -19.27 2.59
CA VAL A 176 -8.11 -19.23 1.34
C VAL A 176 -7.81 -17.96 0.55
N VAL A 177 -7.70 -16.83 1.24
CA VAL A 177 -7.30 -15.56 0.61
C VAL A 177 -5.89 -15.66 0.02
N ALA A 178 -4.93 -16.24 0.73
CA ALA A 178 -3.56 -16.44 0.23
C ALA A 178 -3.54 -17.33 -1.02
N CYS A 179 -4.33 -18.40 -1.03
CA CYS A 179 -4.49 -19.28 -2.19
C CYS A 179 -5.00 -18.49 -3.39
N VAL A 180 -6.05 -17.69 -3.23
CA VAL A 180 -6.57 -16.83 -4.31
C VAL A 180 -5.50 -15.84 -4.76
N TRP A 181 -4.82 -15.18 -3.82
CA TRP A 181 -3.81 -14.17 -4.13
C TRP A 181 -2.63 -14.74 -4.92
N ALA A 182 -2.17 -15.95 -4.60
CA ALA A 182 -1.11 -16.64 -5.34
C ALA A 182 -1.43 -16.91 -6.81
N ASN A 183 -2.71 -16.82 -7.20
CA ASN A 183 -3.17 -16.96 -8.58
C ASN A 183 -3.55 -15.60 -9.22
N VAL A 184 -3.54 -14.51 -8.44
CA VAL A 184 -3.92 -13.16 -8.87
C VAL A 184 -2.71 -12.30 -9.19
N HIS A 185 -1.63 -12.35 -8.40
CA HIS A 185 -0.47 -11.46 -8.60
C HIS A 185 0.75 -11.92 -7.81
N GLY A 186 1.96 -11.64 -8.32
CA GLY A 186 3.23 -12.07 -7.74
C GLY A 186 3.55 -11.55 -6.33
N SER A 187 2.81 -10.57 -5.81
CA SER A 187 3.01 -10.03 -4.44
C SER A 187 2.36 -10.86 -3.32
N PHE A 188 1.84 -12.05 -3.61
CA PHE A 188 1.10 -12.89 -2.65
C PHE A 188 1.86 -13.22 -1.36
N LEU A 189 3.20 -13.26 -1.39
CA LEU A 189 4.05 -13.50 -0.21
C LEU A 189 3.92 -12.40 0.85
N LEU A 190 3.45 -11.20 0.47
CA LEU A 190 3.20 -10.11 1.40
C LEU A 190 2.16 -10.50 2.47
N GLY A 191 1.13 -11.29 2.11
CA GLY A 191 0.09 -11.76 3.03
C GLY A 191 0.66 -12.49 4.26
N PRO A 192 1.31 -13.65 4.08
CA PRO A 192 1.97 -14.37 5.17
C PRO A 192 3.05 -13.54 5.87
N ALA A 193 3.86 -12.77 5.12
CA ALA A 193 4.91 -11.92 5.71
C ALA A 193 4.34 -10.90 6.71
N MET A 194 3.20 -10.27 6.40
CA MET A 194 2.50 -9.38 7.33
C MET A 194 2.10 -10.09 8.62
N LEU A 195 1.61 -11.33 8.55
CA LEU A 195 1.25 -12.06 9.77
C LEU A 195 2.49 -12.43 10.60
N PHE A 196 3.62 -12.75 9.96
CA PHE A 196 4.88 -12.98 10.67
C PHE A 196 5.38 -11.75 11.42
N THR A 197 5.26 -10.53 10.86
CA THR A 197 5.64 -9.32 11.62
C THR A 197 4.76 -9.13 12.86
N TYR A 198 3.48 -9.53 12.79
CA TYR A 198 2.58 -9.52 13.93
C TYR A 198 3.00 -10.53 15.00
N VAL A 199 3.37 -11.76 14.61
CA VAL A 199 3.89 -12.77 15.54
C VAL A 199 5.14 -12.28 16.26
N ILE A 200 6.11 -11.74 15.51
CA ILE A 200 7.36 -11.18 16.06
C ILE A 200 7.05 -10.00 16.99
N GLY A 201 6.14 -9.12 16.58
CA GLY A 201 5.74 -7.97 17.39
C GLY A 201 5.09 -8.37 18.71
N GLU A 202 4.19 -9.36 18.72
CA GLU A 202 3.58 -9.87 19.96
C GLU A 202 4.65 -10.51 20.88
N TRP A 203 5.68 -11.15 20.34
CA TRP A 203 6.82 -11.62 21.13
C TRP A 203 7.55 -10.47 21.82
N PHE A 204 7.84 -9.37 21.12
CA PHE A 204 8.43 -8.17 21.72
C PHE A 204 7.52 -7.53 22.79
N THR A 205 6.21 -7.48 22.56
CA THR A 205 5.25 -6.97 23.54
C THR A 205 5.32 -7.77 24.84
N ASN A 206 5.30 -9.11 24.74
CA ASN A 206 5.38 -10.00 25.89
C ASN A 206 6.73 -9.86 26.62
N PHE A 207 7.83 -9.75 25.88
CA PHE A 207 9.15 -9.53 26.45
C PHE A 207 9.21 -8.22 27.25
N ALA A 208 8.73 -7.11 26.68
CA ALA A 208 8.72 -5.81 27.34
C ALA A 208 7.86 -5.80 28.63
N VAL A 209 6.74 -6.52 28.64
CA VAL A 209 5.89 -6.67 29.83
C VAL A 209 6.59 -7.50 30.92
N ASN A 210 7.24 -8.61 30.54
CA ASN A 210 7.97 -9.46 31.48
C ASN A 210 9.15 -8.73 32.15
N VAL A 211 9.87 -7.88 31.41
CA VAL A 211 10.93 -7.04 32.00
C VAL A 211 10.36 -6.07 33.03
N SER A 212 9.27 -5.37 32.69
CA SER A 212 8.65 -4.40 33.62
C SER A 212 8.07 -5.03 34.90
N THR A 213 7.59 -6.26 34.82
CA THR A 213 7.04 -6.99 35.98
C THR A 213 8.14 -7.54 36.89
N ASN A 214 9.26 -7.99 36.32
CA ASN A 214 10.42 -8.41 37.10
C ASN A 214 11.09 -7.24 37.84
N GLU A 215 11.11 -6.03 37.26
CA GLU A 215 11.63 -4.82 37.94
C GLU A 215 10.73 -4.34 39.10
N LEU A 216 9.42 -4.58 39.04
CA LEU A 216 8.47 -4.24 40.11
C LEU A 216 8.33 -5.34 41.17
N GLY A 217 8.85 -6.55 40.93
CA GLY A 217 8.58 -7.76 41.70
C GLY A 217 9.69 -8.23 42.66
N THR A 218 10.84 -7.58 42.74
CA THR A 218 11.92 -8.00 43.64
C THR A 218 12.08 -7.11 44.88
N PRO A 219 11.73 -7.58 46.10
CA PRO A 219 12.57 -7.30 47.25
C PRO A 219 13.85 -8.13 47.05
N SER A 220 14.96 -7.46 46.76
CA SER A 220 16.24 -8.09 46.49
C SER A 220 16.68 -8.99 47.65
N ARG A 221 16.58 -10.31 47.45
CA ARG A 221 17.42 -11.31 48.09
C ARG A 221 18.13 -12.11 47.01
N ILE A 222 19.22 -11.54 46.50
CA ILE A 222 20.27 -12.30 45.82
C ILE A 222 21.51 -12.19 46.72
N PRO A 223 22.17 -13.32 47.06
CA PRO A 223 23.34 -13.29 47.92
C PRO A 223 24.51 -12.60 47.18
N LEU A 224 25.03 -11.54 47.80
CA LEU A 224 26.30 -10.92 47.42
C LEU A 224 27.46 -11.89 47.68
N PHE A 225 28.18 -12.26 46.62
CA PHE A 225 29.64 -12.45 46.61
C PHE A 225 30.14 -11.50 45.50
N GLY A 226 30.64 -10.28 45.80
CA GLY A 226 32.01 -9.96 46.22
C GLY A 226 32.96 -10.09 45.03
N LYS A 227 33.69 -9.10 44.48
CA LYS A 227 34.15 -7.73 44.80
C LYS A 227 34.40 -7.03 43.43
N GLY A 228 34.56 -5.72 43.24
CA GLY A 228 34.53 -4.53 44.10
C GLY A 228 33.92 -3.35 43.30
N GLY A 229 33.51 -2.25 43.91
CA GLY A 229 34.27 -1.49 44.88
C GLY A 229 34.86 -0.24 44.23
N VAL A 230 34.00 0.65 43.70
CA VAL A 230 34.33 2.08 43.58
C VAL A 230 33.10 2.86 44.03
N ALA A 231 33.22 3.49 45.19
CA ALA A 231 32.25 4.42 45.74
C ALA A 231 32.23 5.68 44.86
N ALA A 232 31.08 5.99 44.26
CA ALA A 232 30.80 7.32 43.73
C ALA A 232 30.19 8.16 44.86
N PRO A 233 30.79 9.29 45.28
CA PRO A 233 30.16 10.20 46.20
C PRO A 233 29.00 10.91 45.51
N SER A 234 27.84 10.91 46.15
CA SER A 234 26.69 11.72 45.77
C SER A 234 27.03 13.20 45.92
N ILE A 235 27.36 13.88 44.82
CA ILE A 235 27.31 15.34 44.78
C ILE A 235 25.87 15.72 44.49
N LYS A 236 25.19 16.26 45.51
CA LYS A 236 23.92 16.99 45.36
C LYS A 236 24.13 18.12 44.36
N MET A 237 23.61 17.98 43.14
CA MET A 237 23.60 19.06 42.17
C MET A 237 22.48 20.04 42.53
N PHE A 238 22.88 21.16 43.11
CA PHE A 238 22.04 22.34 43.31
C PHE A 238 21.59 22.88 41.94
N ARG A 239 20.28 23.13 41.77
CA ARG A 239 19.77 24.00 40.68
C ARG A 239 20.47 25.36 40.80
N ARG A 240 21.33 25.72 39.85
CA ARG A 240 21.77 27.10 39.65
C ARG A 240 20.88 27.76 38.59
N HIS A 241 20.13 28.75 39.03
CA HIS A 241 19.58 29.78 38.17
C HIS A 241 20.72 30.55 37.52
N LEU A 242 20.61 30.74 36.21
CA LEU A 242 21.46 31.63 35.43
C LEU A 242 21.08 33.07 35.81
N ILE A 243 21.91 33.76 36.60
CA ILE A 243 21.77 35.19 36.84
C ILE A 243 23.08 35.88 36.43
N TRP A 244 22.91 36.75 35.45
CA TRP A 244 23.84 37.69 34.86
C TRP A 244 24.35 38.68 35.92
N ARG A 245 25.64 39.07 35.90
CA ARG A 245 26.26 39.99 36.88
C ARG A 245 26.60 41.34 36.26
N GLY A 246 26.12 42.40 36.94
CA GLY A 246 26.59 43.79 36.91
C GLY A 246 25.42 44.72 37.23
N ARG A 247 25.40 45.65 38.19
CA ARG A 247 26.37 46.23 39.15
C ARG A 247 25.53 46.84 40.31
N GLY A 248 25.99 46.71 41.56
CA GLY A 248 25.70 47.66 42.67
C GLY A 248 24.46 47.46 43.55
N GLY A 249 24.68 47.30 44.87
CA GLY A 249 23.67 47.62 45.92
C GLY A 249 23.49 46.59 47.05
N SER A 250 24.10 46.87 48.22
CA SER A 250 23.64 46.69 49.63
C SER A 250 22.36 45.85 49.90
N PHE A 251 22.16 44.98 50.91
CA PHE A 251 22.72 44.81 52.27
C PHE A 251 22.12 43.54 52.93
N LYS A 252 22.85 42.97 53.91
CA LYS A 252 22.45 42.15 55.10
C LYS A 252 21.57 40.88 54.99
N GLN A 253 22.22 39.74 55.28
CA GLN A 253 21.68 38.55 55.96
C GLN A 253 21.37 38.86 57.46
N PRO A 254 20.60 38.06 58.26
CA PRO A 254 20.97 36.65 58.50
C PRO A 254 19.92 35.64 59.08
N LYS A 255 20.44 34.40 59.21
CA LYS A 255 20.25 33.38 60.27
C LYS A 255 19.16 32.31 60.17
N ASN A 256 19.66 31.08 59.95
CA ASN A 256 19.07 29.77 60.23
C ASN A 256 18.77 29.56 61.72
N PHE A 257 17.78 28.71 62.02
CA PHE A 257 17.84 27.73 63.13
C PHE A 257 17.02 26.47 62.78
N SER A 258 17.61 25.30 63.08
CA SER A 258 16.99 23.97 63.18
C SER A 258 16.16 23.90 64.49
N THR A 259 15.31 22.93 64.85
CA THR A 259 15.29 21.46 64.73
C THR A 259 14.03 20.93 65.48
N ASN A 260 13.63 19.68 65.21
CA ASN A 260 13.02 18.67 66.11
C ASN A 260 11.53 18.69 66.53
N THR A 261 10.79 17.74 65.93
CA THR A 261 9.93 16.68 66.51
C THR A 261 9.39 16.79 67.95
N THR A 262 8.06 16.67 68.13
CA THR A 262 7.30 15.90 69.18
C THR A 262 5.77 16.10 68.96
N PRO A 263 4.84 15.40 69.66
CA PRO A 263 4.57 13.96 69.69
C PRO A 263 3.07 13.60 69.48
N SER A 264 2.77 12.31 69.46
CA SER A 264 1.45 11.68 69.60
C SER A 264 0.69 12.18 70.84
N ALA A 265 -0.63 12.41 70.72
CA ALA A 265 -1.52 12.73 71.84
C ALA A 265 -2.47 11.54 72.17
N PRO A 266 -2.91 11.39 73.44
CA PRO A 266 -3.59 10.19 73.96
C PRO A 266 -5.12 10.26 73.89
N SER A 267 -5.73 9.09 74.06
CA SER A 267 -7.17 8.82 74.22
C SER A 267 -7.71 9.26 75.60
N GLU A 268 -9.02 9.57 75.63
CA GLU A 268 -9.92 9.89 76.77
C GLU A 268 -10.10 11.37 77.13
N VAL A 269 -11.16 12.00 76.60
CA VAL A 269 -12.12 12.82 77.36
C VAL A 269 -13.48 12.73 76.67
N ALA A 270 -14.48 12.23 77.40
CA ALA A 270 -15.89 12.32 77.03
C ALA A 270 -16.41 13.73 77.35
N SER A 271 -17.07 14.38 76.39
CA SER A 271 -17.92 15.53 76.66
C SER A 271 -19.20 15.45 75.84
N GLN A 272 -20.29 15.32 76.58
CA GLN A 272 -21.69 15.37 76.16
C GLN A 272 -21.97 16.69 75.43
N HIS A 273 -22.56 16.61 74.24
CA HIS A 273 -23.72 17.40 73.79
C HIS A 273 -24.02 17.06 72.32
N LEU A 274 -25.16 16.39 72.11
CA LEU A 274 -25.80 16.22 70.81
C LEU A 274 -26.16 17.58 70.22
N LEU A 275 -25.85 17.79 68.94
CA LEU A 275 -26.70 18.54 68.03
C LEU A 275 -26.50 17.99 66.60
N ASP A 276 -27.61 17.52 66.04
CA ASP A 276 -27.74 17.01 64.68
C ASP A 276 -27.25 18.02 63.64
N GLY A 277 -26.25 17.60 62.89
CA GLY A 277 -25.88 18.17 61.61
C GLY A 277 -25.36 17.02 60.76
N ALA A 278 -26.22 16.49 59.88
CA ALA A 278 -25.87 15.41 58.96
C ALA A 278 -24.65 15.80 58.11
N ALA A 279 -23.47 15.41 58.59
CA ALA A 279 -22.23 15.48 57.84
C ALA A 279 -22.35 14.49 56.69
N THR A 280 -22.46 15.03 55.48
CA THR A 280 -22.22 14.30 54.25
C THR A 280 -20.89 13.55 54.38
N PRO A 281 -20.82 12.24 54.10
CA PRO A 281 -19.56 11.52 54.19
C PRO A 281 -18.51 12.20 53.31
N PRO A 282 -17.25 12.32 53.75
CA PRO A 282 -16.22 12.97 52.97
C PRO A 282 -16.11 12.26 51.62
N GLN A 283 -16.40 12.98 50.54
CA GLN A 283 -16.19 12.49 49.20
C GLN A 283 -14.73 12.09 49.07
N LEU A 284 -14.49 10.81 48.78
CA LEU A 284 -13.19 10.29 48.40
C LEU A 284 -12.58 11.25 47.37
N ARG A 285 -11.46 11.88 47.74
CA ARG A 285 -10.60 12.62 46.81
C ARG A 285 -10.33 11.69 45.62
N ARG A 286 -10.89 12.04 44.46
CA ARG A 286 -10.49 11.51 43.16
C ARG A 286 -8.98 11.69 43.02
N GLY A 287 -8.23 10.63 43.22
CA GLY A 287 -6.78 10.64 43.08
C GLY A 287 -6.27 9.25 43.44
N LEU A 288 -5.80 8.53 42.42
CA LEU A 288 -5.47 7.11 42.42
C LEU A 288 -6.73 6.22 42.34
N ALA A 289 -7.50 6.42 41.26
CA ALA A 289 -7.94 5.23 40.55
C ALA A 289 -6.66 4.43 40.29
N SER A 290 -6.50 3.30 40.99
CA SER A 290 -5.72 2.18 40.51
C SER A 290 -5.96 2.13 39.01
N ALA A 291 -4.90 2.37 38.23
CA ALA A 291 -4.97 2.29 36.79
C ALA A 291 -5.80 1.05 36.49
N GLU A 292 -7.00 1.24 35.91
CA GLU A 292 -7.76 0.13 35.38
C GLU A 292 -6.75 -0.59 34.50
N LEU A 293 -6.33 -1.76 34.96
CA LEU A 293 -5.52 -2.68 34.19
C LEU A 293 -6.36 -2.94 32.96
N VAL A 294 -6.09 -2.15 31.90
CA VAL A 294 -6.59 -2.41 30.56
C VAL A 294 -6.31 -3.88 30.36
N PRO A 295 -7.35 -4.72 30.18
CA PRO A 295 -7.15 -6.16 30.10
C PRO A 295 -6.15 -6.39 28.97
N GLN A 296 -4.93 -6.74 29.36
CA GLN A 296 -3.84 -7.03 28.43
C GLN A 296 -4.33 -8.19 27.58
N PRO A 297 -4.46 -8.06 26.25
CA PRO A 297 -4.95 -9.13 25.42
C PRO A 297 -3.97 -10.31 25.50
N ARG A 298 -4.27 -11.27 26.38
CA ARG A 298 -3.54 -12.53 26.48
C ARG A 298 -3.78 -13.33 25.19
N LEU A 299 -2.67 -13.64 24.51
CA LEU A 299 -2.46 -14.79 23.61
C LEU A 299 -3.33 -14.87 22.34
N VAL A 300 -3.13 -13.93 21.39
CA VAL A 300 -3.52 -14.14 19.98
C VAL A 300 -2.35 -14.66 19.13
N THR A 301 -1.17 -14.84 19.72
CA THR A 301 0.06 -15.23 19.00
C THR A 301 -0.05 -16.60 18.34
N GLN A 302 -0.63 -17.59 19.03
CA GLN A 302 -0.78 -18.94 18.48
C GLN A 302 -1.73 -18.99 17.27
N PRO A 303 -2.96 -18.44 17.32
CA PRO A 303 -3.82 -18.34 16.15
C PRO A 303 -3.17 -17.61 14.98
N ILE A 304 -2.52 -16.46 15.22
CA ILE A 304 -1.88 -15.68 14.14
C ILE A 304 -0.71 -16.45 13.53
N ALA A 305 0.13 -17.12 14.35
CA ALA A 305 1.24 -17.92 13.86
C ALA A 305 0.78 -19.13 13.04
N LEU A 306 -0.25 -19.85 13.52
CA LEU A 306 -0.85 -20.94 12.76
C LEU A 306 -1.42 -20.44 11.44
N THR A 307 -2.15 -19.32 11.45
CA THR A 307 -2.67 -18.72 10.22
C THR A 307 -1.56 -18.24 9.30
N ALA A 308 -0.46 -17.68 9.80
CA ALA A 308 0.69 -17.28 8.98
C ALA A 308 1.28 -18.49 8.24
N LEU A 309 1.47 -19.61 8.94
CA LEU A 309 1.98 -20.85 8.35
C LEU A 309 0.98 -21.44 7.35
N LEU A 310 -0.30 -21.53 7.71
CA LEU A 310 -1.35 -22.04 6.80
C LEU A 310 -1.51 -21.15 5.56
N SER A 311 -1.42 -19.84 5.70
CA SER A 311 -1.43 -18.91 4.57
C SER A 311 -0.21 -19.11 3.69
N LEU A 312 0.99 -19.29 4.26
CA LEU A 312 2.19 -19.60 3.48
C LEU A 312 2.02 -20.92 2.70
N LEU A 313 1.56 -21.98 3.36
CA LEU A 313 1.31 -23.28 2.72
C LEU A 313 0.22 -23.20 1.64
N ALA A 314 -0.81 -22.39 1.85
CA ALA A 314 -1.89 -22.22 0.87
C ALA A 314 -1.42 -21.55 -0.43
N THR A 315 -0.32 -20.77 -0.41
CA THR A 315 0.24 -20.18 -1.64
C THR A 315 0.79 -21.22 -2.62
N PHE A 316 1.07 -22.45 -2.17
CA PHE A 316 1.47 -23.56 -3.04
C PHE A 316 0.30 -24.17 -3.80
N ILE A 317 -0.95 -23.79 -3.49
CA ILE A 317 -2.15 -24.21 -4.22
C ILE A 317 -2.31 -23.28 -5.43
N ASN A 318 -1.50 -23.55 -6.45
CA ASN A 318 -1.52 -22.87 -7.74
C ASN A 318 -1.09 -23.86 -8.84
N PRO A 319 -1.37 -23.59 -10.14
CA PRO A 319 -1.05 -24.49 -11.25
C PRO A 319 0.43 -24.88 -11.38
N TYR A 320 1.35 -24.11 -10.79
CA TYR A 320 2.78 -24.31 -10.84
C TYR A 320 3.37 -24.87 -9.54
N GLY A 321 2.58 -24.98 -8.47
CA GLY A 321 3.01 -25.47 -7.16
C GLY A 321 4.16 -24.64 -6.59
N TRP A 322 5.22 -25.33 -6.15
CA TRP A 322 6.43 -24.72 -5.57
C TRP A 322 7.31 -23.99 -6.59
N ARG A 323 7.18 -24.30 -7.89
CA ARG A 323 7.98 -23.65 -8.95
C ARG A 323 7.63 -22.17 -9.10
N LEU A 324 6.41 -21.78 -8.70
CA LEU A 324 6.04 -20.37 -8.65
C LEU A 324 6.93 -19.60 -7.68
N HIS A 325 7.17 -20.16 -6.48
CA HIS A 325 8.01 -19.53 -5.47
C HIS A 325 9.46 -19.44 -5.95
N GLU A 326 9.99 -20.52 -6.54
CA GLU A 326 11.32 -20.52 -7.15
C GLU A 326 11.46 -19.42 -8.22
N HIS A 327 10.47 -19.28 -9.10
CA HIS A 327 10.44 -18.23 -10.13
C HIS A 327 10.41 -16.83 -9.52
N VAL A 328 9.57 -16.59 -8.51
CA VAL A 328 9.50 -15.30 -7.79
C VAL A 328 10.81 -14.97 -7.08
N PHE A 329 11.43 -15.93 -6.40
CA PHE A 329 12.72 -15.71 -5.72
C PHE A 329 13.84 -15.41 -6.71
N THR A 330 13.90 -16.15 -7.83
CA THR A 330 14.89 -15.92 -8.89
C THR A 330 14.71 -14.52 -9.50
N TYR A 331 13.46 -14.12 -9.76
CA TYR A 331 13.15 -12.79 -10.28
C TYR A 331 13.61 -11.66 -9.34
N LEU A 332 13.34 -11.79 -8.04
CA LEU A 332 13.73 -10.79 -7.04
C LEU A 332 15.25 -10.71 -6.78
N GLN A 333 16.02 -11.72 -7.18
CA GLN A 333 17.48 -11.77 -7.03
C GLN A 333 18.23 -11.28 -8.28
N THR A 334 17.54 -10.91 -9.35
CA THR A 334 18.19 -10.48 -10.60
C THR A 334 18.49 -8.98 -10.55
N ASP A 335 19.71 -8.61 -10.15
CA ASP A 335 20.15 -7.21 -9.97
C ASP A 335 19.94 -6.36 -11.24
N TYR A 336 20.21 -6.92 -12.42
CA TYR A 336 20.05 -6.23 -13.70
C TYR A 336 18.62 -5.69 -13.91
N LEU A 337 17.60 -6.47 -13.55
CA LEU A 337 16.19 -6.07 -13.68
C LEU A 337 15.85 -4.93 -12.72
N MET A 338 16.37 -5.00 -11.50
CA MET A 338 16.10 -4.01 -10.46
C MET A 338 16.70 -2.63 -10.80
N ASP A 339 17.83 -2.60 -11.50
CA ASP A 339 18.53 -1.36 -11.84
C ASP A 339 18.00 -0.66 -13.10
N HIS A 340 17.51 -1.43 -14.09
CA HIS A 340 17.17 -0.89 -15.42
C HIS A 340 15.67 -0.62 -15.63
N ILE A 341 14.79 -1.22 -14.83
CA ILE A 341 13.35 -0.98 -14.94
C ILE A 341 12.98 0.22 -14.07
N SER A 342 12.40 1.24 -14.71
CA SER A 342 12.06 2.51 -14.05
C SER A 342 11.16 2.36 -12.81
N GLU A 343 10.32 1.32 -12.75
CA GLU A 343 9.42 1.04 -11.63
C GLU A 343 10.14 0.54 -10.36
N PHE A 344 11.30 -0.11 -10.51
CA PHE A 344 12.08 -0.64 -9.37
C PHE A 344 13.03 0.38 -8.75
N ARG A 345 13.29 1.48 -9.45
CA ARG A 345 14.11 2.58 -8.93
C ARG A 345 13.37 3.37 -7.85
N SER A 346 14.13 4.11 -7.06
CA SER A 346 13.58 5.05 -6.08
C SER A 346 12.79 6.16 -6.76
N PHE A 347 11.75 6.63 -6.07
CA PHE A 347 10.84 7.65 -6.60
C PHE A 347 11.52 9.02 -6.73
N SER A 348 11.24 9.72 -7.83
CA SER A 348 11.71 11.09 -8.04
C SER A 348 10.77 12.11 -7.38
N PHE A 349 11.23 12.73 -6.30
CA PHE A 349 10.48 13.77 -5.58
C PHE A 349 10.32 15.10 -6.35
N HIS A 350 10.96 15.23 -7.51
CA HIS A 350 10.79 16.39 -8.40
C HIS A 350 9.61 16.22 -9.37
N SER A 351 8.94 15.06 -9.39
CA SER A 351 7.82 14.82 -10.29
C SER A 351 6.56 15.62 -9.89
N PRO A 352 5.72 16.03 -10.86
CA PRO A 352 4.40 16.59 -10.57
C PRO A 352 3.58 15.64 -9.69
N GLY A 353 3.03 16.14 -8.58
CA GLY A 353 2.26 15.33 -7.63
C GLY A 353 3.08 14.64 -6.53
N ALA A 354 4.42 14.79 -6.53
CA ALA A 354 5.30 14.22 -5.50
C ALA A 354 4.93 14.65 -4.06
N TYR A 355 4.34 15.83 -3.88
CA TYR A 355 3.90 16.32 -2.57
C TYR A 355 2.92 15.38 -1.85
N TYR A 356 2.10 14.60 -2.58
CA TYR A 356 1.25 13.58 -1.95
C TYR A 356 2.08 12.43 -1.37
N VAL A 357 3.11 11.99 -2.11
CA VAL A 357 4.04 10.94 -1.68
C VAL A 357 4.84 11.41 -0.47
N GLU A 358 5.33 12.66 -0.48
CA GLU A 358 6.01 13.28 0.66
C GLU A 358 5.12 13.32 1.90
N LEU A 359 3.88 13.81 1.75
CA LEU A 359 2.93 13.87 2.85
C LEU A 359 2.56 12.48 3.37
N PHE A 360 2.46 11.48 2.48
CA PHE A 360 2.32 10.08 2.87
C PHE A 360 3.49 9.63 3.74
N PHE A 361 4.73 9.87 3.33
CA PHE A 361 5.91 9.49 4.12
C PHE A 361 5.93 10.18 5.48
N VAL A 362 5.55 11.46 5.56
CA VAL A 362 5.40 12.18 6.84
C VAL A 362 4.37 11.48 7.74
N ILE A 363 3.18 11.19 7.22
CA ILE A 363 2.12 10.48 7.98
C ILE A 363 2.61 9.10 8.42
N ALA A 364 3.29 8.36 7.55
CA ALA A 364 3.80 7.03 7.83
C ALA A 364 4.87 7.05 8.93
N VAL A 365 5.85 7.97 8.87
CA VAL A 365 6.89 8.13 9.89
C VAL A 365 6.30 8.50 11.24
N LEU A 366 5.41 9.50 11.28
CA LEU A 366 4.71 9.88 12.52
C LEU A 366 3.87 8.72 13.06
N GLY A 367 3.24 7.95 12.18
CA GLY A 367 2.50 6.73 12.51
C GLY A 367 3.39 5.66 13.14
N VAL A 368 4.56 5.37 12.57
CA VAL A 368 5.55 4.43 13.13
C VAL A 368 5.97 4.87 14.53
N ILE A 369 6.32 6.14 14.72
CA ILE A 369 6.70 6.70 16.02
C ILE A 369 5.57 6.50 17.04
N ALA A 370 4.32 6.83 16.66
CA ALA A 370 3.15 6.63 17.51
C ALA A 370 2.92 5.15 17.87
N LEU A 371 3.03 4.24 16.89
CA LEU A 371 2.88 2.80 17.12
C LEU A 371 3.94 2.24 18.08
N LEU A 372 5.20 2.68 17.95
CA LEU A 372 6.28 2.29 18.86
C LEU A 372 6.05 2.81 20.28
N ARG A 373 5.62 4.08 20.43
CA ARG A 373 5.25 4.65 21.74
C ARG A 373 4.10 3.88 22.40
N GLN A 374 3.14 3.44 21.60
CA GLN A 374 2.00 2.62 22.04
C GLN A 374 2.36 1.15 22.27
N ARG A 375 3.64 0.76 22.10
CA ARG A 375 4.13 -0.63 22.18
C ARG A 375 3.37 -1.58 21.26
N ALA A 376 2.82 -1.07 20.16
CA ALA A 376 2.15 -1.86 19.13
C ALA A 376 3.21 -2.39 18.15
N PHE A 377 4.10 -3.26 18.63
CA PHE A 377 5.28 -3.69 17.88
C PHE A 377 4.94 -4.44 16.58
N GLY A 378 3.85 -5.20 16.52
CA GLY A 378 3.45 -5.93 15.29
C GLY A 378 3.19 -5.00 14.11
N PRO A 379 2.24 -4.04 14.23
CA PRO A 379 2.04 -3.01 13.21
C PRO A 379 3.25 -2.11 13.00
N ALA A 380 4.03 -1.81 14.05
CA ALA A 380 5.22 -0.98 13.91
C ALA A 380 6.29 -1.66 13.03
N LEU A 381 6.53 -2.96 13.22
CA LEU A 381 7.45 -3.76 12.39
C LEU A 381 6.97 -3.82 10.94
N LEU A 382 5.66 -4.06 10.73
CA LEU A 382 5.08 -4.00 9.39
C LEU A 382 5.30 -2.62 8.76
N ALA A 383 5.02 -1.55 9.51
CA ALA A 383 5.13 -0.18 9.04
C ALA A 383 6.57 0.19 8.67
N MET A 384 7.55 -0.19 9.50
CA MET A 384 8.96 0.01 9.19
C MET A 384 9.40 -0.78 7.96
N ALA A 385 8.98 -2.04 7.82
CA ALA A 385 9.31 -2.86 6.65
C ALA A 385 8.74 -2.25 5.35
N MET A 386 7.45 -1.88 5.36
CA MET A 386 6.78 -1.25 4.21
C MET A 386 7.37 0.13 3.87
N LEU A 387 7.74 0.92 4.88
CA LEU A 387 8.40 2.20 4.70
C LEU A 387 9.76 2.02 4.01
N HIS A 388 10.56 1.05 4.47
CA HIS A 388 11.86 0.76 3.86
C HIS A 388 11.74 0.35 2.39
N ILE A 389 10.89 -0.63 2.07
CA ILE A 389 10.76 -1.10 0.68
C ILE A 389 10.14 -0.05 -0.26
N SER A 390 9.31 0.85 0.26
CA SER A 390 8.72 1.95 -0.54
C SER A 390 9.68 3.10 -0.79
N LEU A 391 10.68 3.29 0.08
CA LEU A 391 11.80 4.19 -0.20
C LEU A 391 12.77 3.57 -1.21
N TYR A 392 12.98 2.26 -1.13
CA TYR A 392 13.83 1.53 -2.07
C TYR A 392 13.26 1.57 -3.49
N SER A 393 11.97 1.24 -3.65
CA SER A 393 11.32 1.08 -4.96
C SER A 393 9.97 1.78 -5.04
N ALA A 394 9.82 2.61 -6.08
CA ALA A 394 8.60 3.38 -6.33
C ALA A 394 7.36 2.50 -6.50
N ARG A 395 7.53 1.27 -7.02
CA ARG A 395 6.46 0.27 -7.17
C ARG A 395 5.77 -0.10 -5.86
N HIS A 396 6.46 0.00 -4.72
CA HIS A 396 5.89 -0.36 -3.42
C HIS A 396 5.18 0.80 -2.71
N ILE A 397 5.31 2.04 -3.18
CA ILE A 397 4.69 3.23 -2.58
C ILE A 397 3.16 3.11 -2.45
N PRO A 398 2.40 2.73 -3.50
CA PRO A 398 0.94 2.61 -3.39
C PRO A 398 0.52 1.54 -2.37
N THR A 399 1.19 0.39 -2.39
CA THR A 399 0.90 -0.72 -1.47
C THR A 399 1.20 -0.32 -0.01
N ALA A 400 2.31 0.38 0.22
CA ALA A 400 2.63 0.93 1.53
C ALA A 400 1.58 1.96 1.98
N ALA A 401 1.12 2.85 1.09
CA ALA A 401 0.06 3.81 1.42
C ALA A 401 -1.25 3.13 1.86
N VAL A 402 -1.67 2.09 1.14
CA VAL A 402 -2.87 1.29 1.47
C VAL A 402 -2.76 0.64 2.85
N LEU A 403 -1.59 0.12 3.21
CA LEU A 403 -1.38 -0.58 4.48
C LEU A 403 -1.11 0.37 5.66
N LEU A 404 -0.35 1.45 5.44
CA LEU A 404 0.17 2.28 6.54
C LEU A 404 -0.76 3.41 6.93
N ILE A 405 -1.54 3.97 6.00
CA ILE A 405 -2.50 5.03 6.32
C ILE A 405 -3.49 4.63 7.42
N PRO A 406 -4.16 3.46 7.38
CA PRO A 406 -5.11 3.10 8.43
C PRO A 406 -4.46 2.88 9.79
N LEU A 407 -3.23 2.35 9.81
CA LEU A 407 -2.45 2.17 11.02
C LEU A 407 -2.00 3.52 11.61
N ALA A 408 -1.44 4.39 10.77
CA ALA A 408 -0.95 5.72 11.14
C ALA A 408 -2.09 6.61 11.66
N VAL A 409 -3.21 6.69 10.95
CA VAL A 409 -4.37 7.51 11.36
C VAL A 409 -4.89 7.06 12.73
N ALA A 410 -4.99 5.74 12.96
CA ALA A 410 -5.43 5.22 14.25
C ALA A 410 -4.44 5.52 15.38
N ALA A 411 -3.14 5.31 15.15
CA ALA A 411 -2.09 5.58 16.12
C ALA A 411 -2.01 7.08 16.47
N LEU A 412 -2.00 7.95 15.45
CA LEU A 412 -1.96 9.40 15.62
C LEU A 412 -3.21 9.94 16.31
N THR A 413 -4.38 9.36 16.03
CA THR A 413 -5.61 9.73 16.75
C THR A 413 -5.50 9.43 18.25
N ARG A 414 -4.85 8.33 18.65
CA ARG A 414 -4.63 8.01 20.06
C ARG A 414 -3.67 8.99 20.72
N GLU A 415 -2.53 9.30 20.08
CA GLU A 415 -1.61 10.32 20.57
C GLU A 415 -2.30 11.70 20.69
N ALA A 416 -3.16 12.05 19.73
CA ALA A 416 -3.91 13.30 19.74
C ALA A 416 -4.86 13.42 20.96
N ARG A 417 -5.34 12.30 21.51
CA ARG A 417 -6.22 12.30 22.70
C ARG A 417 -5.48 12.65 23.99
N GLU A 418 -4.15 12.56 24.03
CA GLU A 418 -3.36 13.02 25.18
C GLU A 418 -3.33 14.56 25.28
N PHE A 419 -3.69 15.28 24.21
CA PHE A 419 -3.70 16.74 24.19
C PHE A 419 -5.09 17.27 24.54
N HIS A 420 -5.22 17.87 25.74
CA HIS A 420 -6.51 18.36 26.24
C HIS A 420 -7.23 19.33 25.27
N ARG A 421 -6.46 20.16 24.56
CA ARG A 421 -6.98 21.13 23.57
C ARG A 421 -7.74 20.47 22.41
N LEU A 422 -7.49 19.19 22.13
CA LEU A 422 -8.09 18.47 21.00
C LEU A 422 -9.35 17.68 21.40
N HIS A 423 -9.67 17.50 22.69
CA HIS A 423 -10.81 16.66 23.09
C HIS A 423 -12.13 17.09 22.44
N THR A 424 -12.47 18.39 22.47
CA THR A 424 -13.73 18.88 21.86
C THR A 424 -13.85 18.50 20.39
N PHE A 425 -12.75 18.59 19.64
CA PHE A 425 -12.68 18.23 18.22
C PHE A 425 -12.77 16.71 18.02
N LEU A 426 -12.04 15.93 18.82
CA LEU A 426 -12.05 14.46 18.75
C LEU A 426 -13.40 13.87 19.16
N ASP A 427 -14.03 14.41 20.20
CA ASP A 427 -15.36 14.00 20.67
C ASP A 427 -16.46 14.37 19.67
N TYR A 428 -16.33 15.51 18.98
CA TYR A 428 -17.22 15.87 17.88
C TYR A 428 -17.14 14.85 16.74
N SER A 429 -15.92 14.46 16.35
CA SER A 429 -15.72 13.37 15.40
C SER A 429 -16.34 12.06 15.87
N ASP A 430 -16.19 11.70 17.15
CA ASP A 430 -16.77 10.46 17.70
C ASP A 430 -18.30 10.47 17.65
N ARG A 431 -18.93 11.62 17.93
CA ARG A 431 -20.39 11.80 17.78
C ARG A 431 -20.85 11.59 16.34
N ILE A 432 -20.16 12.18 15.37
CA ILE A 432 -20.49 11.97 13.93
C ILE A 432 -20.31 10.50 13.57
N ARG A 433 -19.20 9.89 14.02
CA ARG A 433 -18.91 8.49 13.73
C ARG A 433 -19.94 7.54 14.34
N ALA A 434 -20.50 7.85 15.50
CA ALA A 434 -21.57 7.08 16.10
C ALA A 434 -22.84 7.07 15.23
N ILE A 435 -23.11 8.18 14.52
CA ILE A 435 -24.18 8.27 13.52
C ILE A 435 -23.78 7.49 12.26
N ASP A 436 -22.59 7.72 11.72
CA ASP A 436 -22.08 7.05 10.51
C ASP A 436 -22.13 5.52 10.60
N ARG A 437 -21.80 4.94 11.76
CA ARG A 437 -21.89 3.49 12.00
C ARG A 437 -23.30 2.91 11.86
N ARG A 438 -24.34 3.73 11.98
CA ARG A 438 -25.76 3.33 11.83
C ARG A 438 -26.25 3.49 10.39
N VAL A 439 -25.49 4.17 9.54
CA VAL A 439 -25.83 4.44 8.14
C VAL A 439 -25.20 3.37 7.25
N LEU A 440 -26.03 2.66 6.51
CA LEU A 440 -25.60 1.65 5.54
C LEU A 440 -25.26 2.31 4.19
N GLY A 441 -26.00 3.35 3.80
CA GLY A 441 -25.73 4.13 2.58
C GLY A 441 -25.88 3.35 1.27
N ILE A 442 -26.74 2.33 1.27
CA ILE A 442 -26.94 1.45 0.10
C ILE A 442 -27.53 2.21 -1.09
N VAL A 443 -28.50 3.11 -0.86
CA VAL A 443 -29.14 3.86 -1.95
C VAL A 443 -28.16 4.79 -2.66
N PRO A 444 -27.38 5.64 -1.96
CA PRO A 444 -26.32 6.43 -2.59
C PRO A 444 -25.30 5.59 -3.38
N ILE A 445 -24.87 4.45 -2.84
CA ILE A 445 -23.93 3.55 -3.54
C ILE A 445 -24.58 3.01 -4.82
N ALA A 446 -25.83 2.54 -4.76
CA ALA A 446 -26.54 2.04 -5.92
C ALA A 446 -26.71 3.12 -7.00
N VAL A 447 -27.09 4.34 -6.61
CA VAL A 447 -27.22 5.48 -7.54
C VAL A 447 -25.88 5.80 -8.21
N VAL A 448 -24.78 5.81 -7.44
CA VAL A 448 -23.43 6.04 -7.97
C VAL A 448 -23.02 4.93 -8.92
N LEU A 449 -23.30 3.66 -8.60
CA LEU A 449 -22.97 2.53 -9.47
C LEU A 449 -23.76 2.58 -10.78
N ILE A 450 -25.08 2.85 -10.73
CA ILE A 450 -25.93 2.98 -11.92
C ILE A 450 -25.44 4.15 -12.78
N GLY A 451 -25.18 5.31 -12.16
CA GLY A 451 -24.63 6.49 -12.84
C GLY A 451 -23.24 6.22 -13.45
N THR A 452 -22.41 5.44 -12.76
CA THR A 452 -21.08 5.04 -13.27
C THR A 452 -21.20 4.14 -14.49
N ILE A 453 -22.07 3.12 -14.44
CA ILE A 453 -22.31 2.22 -15.58
C ILE A 453 -22.83 3.03 -16.78
N ALA A 454 -23.79 3.92 -16.56
CA ALA A 454 -24.32 4.78 -17.61
C ALA A 454 -23.22 5.69 -18.20
N GLY A 455 -22.45 6.38 -17.34
CA GLY A 455 -21.37 7.28 -17.76
C GLY A 455 -20.24 6.56 -18.52
N VAL A 456 -19.79 5.41 -18.03
CA VAL A 456 -18.78 4.57 -18.70
C VAL A 456 -19.30 4.08 -20.05
N THR A 457 -20.57 3.67 -20.12
CA THR A 457 -21.19 3.25 -21.39
C THR A 457 -21.25 4.40 -22.39
N MET A 458 -21.56 5.62 -21.93
CA MET A 458 -21.55 6.82 -22.78
C MET A 458 -20.15 7.14 -23.29
N LEU A 459 -19.12 7.12 -22.42
CA LEU A 459 -17.72 7.34 -22.80
C LEU A 459 -17.22 6.26 -23.78
N ALA A 460 -17.61 5.00 -23.57
CA ALA A 460 -17.26 3.90 -24.46
C ALA A 460 -17.87 4.09 -25.85
N ARG A 461 -19.15 4.47 -25.94
CA ARG A 461 -19.82 4.77 -27.22
C ARG A 461 -19.22 5.98 -27.93
N ALA A 462 -18.62 6.91 -27.19
CA ALA A 462 -17.91 8.06 -27.73
C ALA A 462 -16.45 7.76 -28.12
N GLY A 463 -15.97 6.50 -28.00
CA GLY A 463 -14.58 6.14 -28.31
C GLY A 463 -13.55 6.74 -27.34
N SER A 464 -13.97 7.17 -26.14
CA SER A 464 -13.10 7.85 -25.19
C SER A 464 -12.30 6.90 -24.27
N ILE A 465 -12.66 5.61 -24.25
CA ILE A 465 -12.02 4.59 -23.41
C ILE A 465 -11.15 3.70 -24.30
N GLU A 466 -10.01 4.24 -24.73
CA GLU A 466 -9.07 3.60 -25.64
C GLU A 466 -7.62 3.90 -25.24
N PHE A 467 -6.65 3.21 -25.85
CA PHE A 467 -5.24 3.58 -25.70
C PHE A 467 -5.01 4.98 -26.29
N ASN A 468 -4.37 5.87 -25.54
CA ASN A 468 -4.20 7.26 -25.94
C ASN A 468 -3.32 7.36 -27.22
N PRO A 469 -3.82 7.93 -28.33
CA PRO A 469 -3.08 8.00 -29.59
C PRO A 469 -1.88 8.95 -29.55
N ASN A 470 -1.74 9.78 -28.51
CA ASN A 470 -0.55 10.62 -28.29
C ASN A 470 0.55 9.92 -27.49
N VAL A 471 0.28 8.73 -26.96
CA VAL A 471 1.23 7.95 -26.15
C VAL A 471 1.57 6.62 -26.84
N PHE A 472 0.58 6.01 -27.47
CA PHE A 472 0.70 4.73 -28.16
C PHE A 472 0.67 4.90 -29.69
N PRO A 473 1.35 4.02 -30.45
CA PRO A 473 1.53 4.14 -31.89
C PRO A 473 0.26 3.70 -32.65
N VAL A 474 -0.88 4.35 -32.39
CA VAL A 474 -2.20 3.96 -32.91
C VAL A 474 -2.26 4.11 -34.43
N GLU A 475 -1.83 5.25 -34.96
CA GLU A 475 -1.85 5.50 -36.41
C GLU A 475 -0.80 4.67 -37.15
N ALA A 476 0.39 4.48 -36.56
CA ALA A 476 1.37 3.55 -37.08
C ALA A 476 0.85 2.10 -37.12
N ALA A 477 0.12 1.65 -36.10
CA ALA A 477 -0.52 0.33 -36.10
C ALA A 477 -1.63 0.22 -37.16
N ASN A 478 -2.42 1.27 -37.37
CA ASN A 478 -3.39 1.35 -38.46
C ASN A 478 -2.70 1.25 -39.83
N PHE A 479 -1.54 1.89 -40.01
CA PHE A 479 -0.74 1.77 -41.22
C PHE A 479 -0.22 0.35 -41.45
N LEU A 480 0.32 -0.32 -40.42
CA LEU A 480 0.75 -1.71 -40.51
C LEU A 480 -0.39 -2.65 -40.93
N GLU A 481 -1.58 -2.48 -40.33
CA GLU A 481 -2.76 -3.28 -40.65
C GLU A 481 -3.23 -3.05 -42.10
N ARG A 482 -3.33 -1.79 -42.54
CA ARG A 482 -3.75 -1.44 -43.92
C ARG A 482 -2.83 -2.00 -45.00
N ASN A 483 -1.53 -2.06 -44.73
CA ASN A 483 -0.53 -2.56 -45.67
C ASN A 483 -0.25 -4.06 -45.51
N ASN A 484 -0.96 -4.78 -44.63
CA ASN A 484 -0.75 -6.20 -44.32
C ASN A 484 0.71 -6.54 -43.94
N LEU A 485 1.38 -5.62 -43.24
CA LEU A 485 2.76 -5.78 -42.81
C LEU A 485 2.82 -6.57 -41.50
N ASN A 486 2.77 -7.90 -41.61
CA ASN A 486 2.95 -8.82 -40.49
C ASN A 486 4.38 -9.35 -40.47
N ALA A 487 5.27 -8.63 -39.80
CA ALA A 487 6.66 -9.06 -39.61
C ALA A 487 7.05 -9.07 -38.14
N ARG A 488 8.27 -9.54 -37.87
CA ARG A 488 8.93 -9.44 -36.56
C ARG A 488 9.23 -7.97 -36.25
N VAL A 489 8.49 -7.40 -35.30
CA VAL A 489 8.59 -5.99 -34.94
C VAL A 489 9.52 -5.81 -33.74
N PHE A 490 10.56 -5.00 -33.90
CA PHE A 490 11.25 -4.38 -32.76
C PHE A 490 10.53 -3.09 -32.42
N SER A 491 10.05 -2.96 -31.19
CA SER A 491 9.34 -1.76 -30.75
C SER A 491 9.95 -1.15 -29.49
N LYS A 492 9.58 0.10 -29.19
CA LYS A 492 9.71 0.62 -27.84
C LYS A 492 9.08 -0.37 -26.85
N ASP A 493 9.75 -0.64 -25.74
CA ASP A 493 9.39 -1.58 -24.67
C ASP A 493 7.94 -1.35 -24.18
N GLN A 494 7.60 -0.09 -23.95
CA GLN A 494 6.27 0.37 -23.50
C GLN A 494 5.19 0.30 -24.58
N TRP A 495 5.46 -0.23 -25.78
CA TRP A 495 4.46 -0.43 -26.83
C TRP A 495 4.15 -1.90 -27.10
N GLY A 496 4.97 -2.83 -26.58
CA GLY A 496 4.84 -4.27 -26.88
C GLY A 496 3.46 -4.83 -26.51
N GLY A 497 3.00 -4.57 -25.30
CA GLY A 497 1.67 -5.00 -24.85
C GLY A 497 0.51 -4.39 -25.65
N TYR A 498 0.66 -3.13 -26.12
CA TYR A 498 -0.32 -2.50 -27.01
C TYR A 498 -0.37 -3.17 -28.38
N LEU A 499 0.78 -3.51 -28.97
CA LEU A 499 0.82 -4.21 -30.26
C LEU A 499 0.22 -5.61 -30.14
N ILE A 500 0.52 -6.34 -29.06
CA ILE A 500 -0.11 -7.64 -28.76
C ILE A 500 -1.63 -7.50 -28.70
N PHE A 501 -2.11 -6.46 -28.00
CA PHE A 501 -3.53 -6.16 -27.94
C PHE A 501 -4.11 -5.83 -29.32
N ARG A 502 -3.52 -4.90 -30.07
CA ARG A 502 -4.07 -4.42 -31.35
C ARG A 502 -4.13 -5.51 -32.41
N PHE A 503 -3.11 -6.37 -32.48
CA PHE A 503 -3.00 -7.43 -33.49
C PHE A 503 -3.47 -8.81 -33.01
N GLN A 504 -3.99 -8.92 -31.79
CA GLN A 504 -4.42 -10.18 -31.19
C GLN A 504 -3.30 -11.24 -31.15
N GLY A 505 -2.06 -10.80 -30.91
CA GLY A 505 -0.88 -11.68 -30.91
C GLY A 505 -0.44 -12.21 -32.28
N ARG A 506 -1.06 -11.77 -33.39
CA ARG A 506 -0.62 -12.11 -34.76
C ARG A 506 0.73 -11.47 -35.10
N THR A 507 0.88 -10.19 -34.76
CA THR A 507 2.17 -9.49 -34.86
C THR A 507 3.00 -9.81 -33.63
N LYS A 508 4.14 -10.46 -33.85
CA LYS A 508 5.06 -10.83 -32.78
C LYS A 508 5.99 -9.67 -32.46
N VAL A 509 6.20 -9.42 -31.17
CA VAL A 509 7.06 -8.34 -30.66
C VAL A 509 8.44 -8.86 -30.24
N PHE A 510 9.45 -7.98 -30.25
CA PHE A 510 10.80 -8.33 -29.78
C PHE A 510 10.82 -8.55 -28.27
N ILE A 511 10.28 -7.61 -27.51
CA ILE A 511 9.96 -7.73 -26.08
C ILE A 511 8.64 -7.03 -25.77
N ASP A 512 8.07 -7.32 -24.61
CA ASP A 512 6.96 -6.63 -23.97
C ASP A 512 7.23 -6.44 -22.46
N GLY A 513 6.27 -5.94 -21.69
CA GLY A 513 6.47 -5.62 -20.27
C GLY A 513 6.58 -6.83 -19.33
N ARG A 514 6.54 -8.07 -19.81
CA ARG A 514 6.85 -9.29 -19.03
C ARG A 514 8.35 -9.40 -18.72
N SER A 515 8.85 -8.48 -17.91
CA SER A 515 10.26 -8.36 -17.55
C SER A 515 10.85 -9.61 -16.90
N ASP A 516 10.04 -10.41 -16.21
CA ASP A 516 10.45 -11.67 -15.59
C ASP A 516 10.73 -12.79 -16.60
N PHE A 517 10.26 -12.64 -17.84
CA PHE A 517 10.28 -13.70 -18.83
C PHE A 517 11.49 -13.65 -19.79
N TYR A 518 11.93 -12.46 -20.18
CA TYR A 518 12.95 -12.30 -21.23
C TYR A 518 14.38 -12.62 -20.77
N GLY A 519 14.67 -12.45 -19.48
CA GLY A 519 15.98 -12.67 -18.89
C GLY A 519 17.02 -11.60 -19.28
N GLN A 520 18.13 -11.58 -18.56
CA GLN A 520 19.16 -10.54 -18.69
C GLN A 520 19.73 -10.40 -20.10
N GLN A 521 20.14 -11.50 -20.73
CA GLN A 521 20.78 -11.49 -22.06
C GLN A 521 19.93 -10.77 -23.13
N LEU A 522 18.62 -10.98 -23.12
CA LEU A 522 17.75 -10.39 -24.13
C LEU A 522 17.42 -8.92 -23.82
N LEU A 523 17.38 -8.55 -22.54
CA LEU A 523 17.23 -7.15 -22.13
C LEU A 523 18.50 -6.35 -22.42
N GLU A 524 19.68 -6.95 -22.27
CA GLU A 524 20.95 -6.36 -22.71
C GLU A 524 20.98 -6.17 -24.22
N ALA A 525 20.58 -7.19 -24.99
CA ALA A 525 20.45 -7.08 -26.45
C ALA A 525 19.43 -6.01 -26.86
N TYR A 526 18.32 -5.88 -26.13
CA TYR A 526 17.37 -4.80 -26.34
C TYR A 526 17.99 -3.42 -26.09
N ALA A 527 18.69 -3.25 -24.96
CA ALA A 527 19.37 -2.01 -24.62
C ALA A 527 20.49 -1.66 -25.63
N GLU A 528 21.25 -2.66 -26.12
CA GLU A 528 22.23 -2.47 -27.18
C GLU A 528 21.62 -1.88 -28.45
N ILE A 529 20.44 -2.38 -28.85
CA ILE A 529 19.72 -1.85 -30.01
C ILE A 529 19.16 -0.46 -29.70
N ALA A 530 18.45 -0.30 -28.57
CA ALA A 530 17.76 0.93 -28.22
C ALA A 530 18.72 2.11 -28.02
N ASP A 531 19.83 1.89 -27.32
CA ASP A 531 20.84 2.91 -27.04
C ASP A 531 21.83 3.10 -28.20
N VAL A 532 21.68 2.36 -29.31
CA VAL A 532 22.56 2.43 -30.48
C VAL A 532 24.02 2.15 -30.09
N LYS A 533 24.25 1.13 -29.26
CA LYS A 533 25.61 0.70 -28.87
C LYS A 533 26.37 0.14 -30.09
N PRO A 534 27.72 0.04 -30.03
CA PRO A 534 28.47 -0.60 -31.10
C PRO A 534 27.88 -1.97 -31.46
N ALA A 535 27.73 -2.25 -32.76
CA ALA A 535 27.11 -3.47 -33.30
C ALA A 535 25.57 -3.60 -33.13
N TRP A 536 24.83 -2.56 -32.75
CA TRP A 536 23.35 -2.57 -32.69
C TRP A 536 22.68 -3.16 -33.96
N ASN A 537 23.24 -2.87 -35.13
CA ASN A 537 22.74 -3.34 -36.42
C ASN A 537 22.97 -4.85 -36.63
N VAL A 538 24.04 -5.41 -36.04
CA VAL A 538 24.32 -6.85 -36.05
C VAL A 538 23.28 -7.58 -35.19
N VAL A 539 22.93 -7.02 -34.03
CA VAL A 539 21.92 -7.59 -33.13
C VAL A 539 20.55 -7.62 -33.82
N LEU A 540 20.13 -6.54 -34.51
CA LEU A 540 18.90 -6.54 -35.32
C LEU A 540 18.88 -7.66 -36.38
N LYS A 541 20.02 -7.92 -37.03
CA LYS A 541 20.17 -9.02 -38.00
C LYS A 541 20.10 -10.39 -37.33
N GLN A 542 20.75 -10.56 -36.18
CA GLN A 542 20.76 -11.81 -35.42
C GLN A 542 19.34 -12.28 -35.05
N TYR A 543 18.46 -11.35 -34.68
CA TYR A 543 17.08 -11.66 -34.33
C TYR A 543 16.10 -11.63 -35.52
N ASN A 544 16.61 -11.42 -36.74
CA ASN A 544 15.79 -11.33 -37.96
C ASN A 544 14.65 -10.30 -37.81
N VAL A 545 14.98 -9.11 -37.32
CA VAL A 545 14.02 -8.01 -37.21
C VAL A 545 13.68 -7.51 -38.62
N GLY A 546 12.38 -7.48 -38.96
CA GLY A 546 11.90 -7.00 -40.26
C GLY A 546 11.36 -5.57 -40.21
N LEU A 547 10.81 -5.17 -39.06
CA LEU A 547 10.23 -3.85 -38.85
C LEU A 547 10.74 -3.27 -37.53
N VAL A 548 11.08 -1.98 -37.53
CA VAL A 548 11.38 -1.22 -36.33
C VAL A 548 10.32 -0.13 -36.15
N LEU A 549 9.66 -0.12 -34.99
CA LEU A 549 8.63 0.84 -34.60
C LEU A 549 9.06 1.60 -33.32
N ILE A 550 9.48 2.85 -33.48
CA ILE A 550 10.05 3.65 -32.39
C ILE A 550 9.64 5.12 -32.51
N PRO A 551 9.77 5.93 -31.44
CA PRO A 551 9.53 7.37 -31.54
C PRO A 551 10.45 8.03 -32.60
N PRO A 552 9.96 9.01 -33.38
CA PRO A 552 10.75 9.67 -34.43
C PRO A 552 12.01 10.35 -33.89
N GLU A 553 11.94 10.88 -32.67
CA GLU A 553 13.03 11.57 -31.97
C GLU A 553 13.98 10.59 -31.23
N HIS A 554 13.73 9.29 -31.28
CA HIS A 554 14.59 8.30 -30.62
C HIS A 554 15.95 8.20 -31.31
N ALA A 555 17.03 7.97 -30.54
CA ALA A 555 18.39 7.85 -31.08
C ALA A 555 18.50 6.80 -32.20
N LEU A 556 17.86 5.64 -31.98
CA LEU A 556 17.76 4.56 -32.97
C LEU A 556 17.10 5.00 -34.29
N ALA A 557 16.12 5.91 -34.28
CA ALA A 557 15.47 6.38 -35.51
C ALA A 557 16.44 7.15 -36.39
N SER A 558 17.29 7.97 -35.78
CA SER A 558 18.36 8.69 -36.49
C SER A 558 19.39 7.71 -37.06
N ALA A 559 19.78 6.70 -36.29
CA ALA A 559 20.74 5.68 -36.74
C ALA A 559 20.20 4.84 -37.91
N LEU A 560 18.92 4.45 -37.87
CA LEU A 560 18.24 3.73 -38.95
C LEU A 560 18.14 4.57 -40.22
N GLN A 561 17.87 5.87 -40.09
CA GLN A 561 17.76 6.76 -41.24
C GLN A 561 19.09 6.96 -41.98
N LEU A 562 20.22 6.83 -41.28
CA LEU A 562 21.57 6.88 -41.86
C LEU A 562 22.03 5.53 -42.44
N SER A 563 21.33 4.44 -42.12
CA SER A 563 21.68 3.09 -42.56
C SER A 563 21.09 2.78 -43.93
N ALA A 564 21.89 2.23 -44.85
CA ALA A 564 21.41 1.76 -46.15
C ALA A 564 20.47 0.53 -46.04
N ASP A 565 20.58 -0.24 -44.95
CA ASP A 565 19.80 -1.46 -44.71
C ASP A 565 18.32 -1.20 -44.32
N TRP A 566 17.92 0.06 -44.12
CA TRP A 566 16.60 0.41 -43.57
C TRP A 566 15.95 1.56 -44.34
N LYS A 567 14.65 1.44 -44.60
CA LYS A 567 13.85 2.48 -45.26
C LYS A 567 12.72 2.90 -44.33
N ARG A 568 12.59 4.21 -44.09
CA ARG A 568 11.43 4.75 -43.37
C ARG A 568 10.20 4.70 -44.29
N ILE A 569 9.18 3.96 -43.88
CA ILE A 569 7.93 3.79 -44.65
C ILE A 569 6.74 4.55 -44.05
N TYR A 570 6.85 4.96 -42.78
CA TYR A 570 5.83 5.74 -42.08
C TYR A 570 6.47 6.63 -41.01
N SER A 571 5.86 7.77 -40.73
CA SER A 571 6.19 8.64 -39.59
C SER A 571 5.01 9.54 -39.25
N ASP A 572 4.68 9.65 -37.97
CA ASP A 572 3.82 10.68 -37.38
C ASP A 572 4.56 11.36 -36.21
N HIS A 573 3.86 12.06 -35.30
CA HIS A 573 4.45 12.71 -34.13
C HIS A 573 4.70 11.76 -32.93
N VAL A 574 4.26 10.50 -33.01
CA VAL A 574 4.40 9.50 -31.94
C VAL A 574 5.37 8.41 -32.32
N ALA A 575 5.34 7.94 -33.56
CA ALA A 575 6.07 6.78 -34.04
C ALA A 575 6.53 6.92 -35.51
N ALA A 576 7.69 6.30 -35.79
CA ALA A 576 8.20 6.05 -37.12
C ALA A 576 8.35 4.54 -37.34
N ILE A 577 8.05 4.09 -38.56
CA ILE A 577 8.25 2.70 -38.98
C ILE A 577 9.38 2.65 -40.00
N PHE A 578 10.35 1.78 -39.71
CA PHE A 578 11.44 1.44 -40.61
C PHE A 578 11.31 -0.02 -41.02
N GLU A 579 11.37 -0.26 -42.32
CA GLU A 579 11.37 -1.58 -42.92
C GLU A 579 12.77 -1.93 -43.40
N ARG A 580 13.18 -3.18 -43.17
CA ARG A 580 14.48 -3.67 -43.62
C ARG A 580 14.49 -3.79 -45.13
N VAL A 581 15.51 -3.20 -45.76
CA VAL A 581 15.75 -3.29 -47.21
C VAL A 581 16.68 -4.47 -47.45
N GLY A 582 16.20 -5.50 -48.13
CA GLY A 582 16.98 -6.71 -48.44
C GLY A 582 16.25 -7.97 -48.05
#